data_AF-A0A4Q1FSD9-F1
#
_entry.id   AF-A0A4Q1FSD9-F1
#
_cell.length_a   1.000
_cell.length_b   1.000
_cell.length_c   1.000
_cell.angle_alpha   90.00
_cell.angle_beta   90.00
_cell.angle_gamma   90.00
#
_symmetry.space_group_name_H-M   'P 1'
#
loop_
_entity.id
_entity.type
_entity.pdbx_description
1 polymer ?
#
loop_
_entity_poly.entity_id
_entity_poly.type
_entity_poly.pdbx_seq_one_letter_code
_entity_poly.pdbx_strand_id
1 'polypeptide(L)'
;MKDMDKIEDNSSFEEFRNNLKGGKSVKKIVSFLAPLSSRAKEILDAFENFDDIEKQFNEISKSPDKFNNYFSGLGWIAHESGNHDLIMECINLAESDNLKAAEEKLADHYTSEEIQWLVTSTYGVPEFRKRNSLINVAFEDTKAQRFHSAIPLLLMIIDGTVNDISKSKGFFAENTDLTAWDSIAAHSTGLSKLRDILNVTRKSTTTEEIFFPYRNGILHGRDISYANKYVAGKAWLTLFAINDWAKALQKIKKTHPKRLRRPH
;
A
#
# COMPACT_ATOMS: atom_id res chain seq x y z
N MET A 1 22.28 -6.59 14.25
CA MET A 1 21.03 -6.09 13.64
C MET A 1 21.47 -4.94 12.73
N LYS A 2 21.45 -5.12 11.41
CA LYS A 2 21.72 -3.98 10.50
C LYS A 2 20.59 -2.98 10.73
N ASP A 3 20.91 -1.70 10.87
CA ASP A 3 19.90 -0.63 10.87
C ASP A 3 18.93 -0.91 9.73
N MET A 4 17.66 -1.13 10.08
CA MET A 4 16.61 -1.20 9.08
C MET A 4 16.51 0.21 8.49
N ASP A 5 16.76 0.32 7.19
CA ASP A 5 16.39 1.49 6.40
C ASP A 5 14.96 1.88 6.78
N LYS A 6 14.68 3.14 7.08
CA LYS A 6 13.33 3.60 7.43
C LYS A 6 12.66 4.22 6.23
N ILE A 7 11.33 4.16 6.17
CA ILE A 7 10.58 4.84 5.11
C ILE A 7 10.79 6.34 5.18
N GLU A 8 10.89 6.92 6.39
CA GLU A 8 11.19 8.35 6.59
C GLU A 8 12.53 8.78 5.96
N ASP A 9 13.44 7.85 5.65
CA ASP A 9 14.76 8.14 5.06
C ASP A 9 14.76 8.04 3.51
N ASN A 10 13.61 7.76 2.89
CA ASN A 10 13.45 7.75 1.44
C ASN A 10 13.88 9.09 0.81
N SER A 11 14.47 9.02 -0.39
CA SER A 11 15.07 10.18 -1.06
C SER A 11 14.10 11.34 -1.30
N SER A 12 12.82 11.04 -1.50
CA SER A 12 11.76 12.05 -1.63
C SER A 12 11.46 12.81 -0.33
N PHE A 13 11.45 12.15 0.82
CA PHE A 13 11.34 12.83 2.12
C PHE A 13 12.60 13.63 2.45
N GLU A 14 13.78 13.12 2.12
CA GLU A 14 15.04 13.85 2.25
C GLU A 14 15.12 15.10 1.36
N GLU A 15 14.71 15.00 0.08
CA GLU A 15 14.65 16.16 -0.81
C GLU A 15 13.70 17.23 -0.25
N PHE A 16 12.58 16.81 0.33
CA PHE A 16 11.63 17.72 0.97
C PHE A 16 12.20 18.38 2.23
N ARG A 17 12.84 17.63 3.14
CA ARG A 17 13.53 18.20 4.33
C ARG A 17 14.55 19.26 3.92
N ASN A 18 15.32 18.99 2.88
CA ASN A 18 16.33 19.92 2.37
C ASN A 18 15.70 21.17 1.75
N ASN A 19 14.57 21.03 1.04
CA ASN A 19 13.83 22.18 0.50
C ASN A 19 13.20 23.04 1.60
N LEU A 20 12.70 22.43 2.69
CA LEU A 20 12.24 23.15 3.88
C LEU A 20 13.39 23.93 4.51
N LYS A 21 14.47 23.26 4.94
CA LYS A 21 15.62 23.91 5.60
C LYS A 21 16.28 25.00 4.75
N GLY A 22 16.23 24.87 3.42
CA GLY A 22 16.78 25.84 2.48
C GLY A 22 15.86 27.01 2.13
N GLY A 23 14.65 27.10 2.69
CA GLY A 23 13.68 28.17 2.42
C GLY A 23 13.22 28.24 0.95
N LYS A 24 13.33 27.15 0.19
CA LYS A 24 13.06 27.16 -1.27
C LYS A 24 11.67 26.67 -1.63
N SER A 25 10.97 27.51 -2.39
CA SER A 25 9.78 27.24 -3.20
C SER A 25 8.64 26.49 -2.48
N VAL A 26 7.79 27.27 -1.79
CA VAL A 26 6.42 26.93 -1.35
C VAL A 26 5.68 26.02 -2.34
N LYS A 27 5.82 26.28 -3.64
CA LYS A 27 5.22 25.48 -4.72
C LYS A 27 5.66 24.01 -4.73
N LYS A 28 6.93 23.71 -4.43
CA LYS A 28 7.44 22.33 -4.33
C LYS A 28 6.91 21.63 -3.10
N ILE A 29 6.85 22.36 -1.97
CA ILE A 29 6.32 21.87 -0.69
C ILE A 29 4.86 21.43 -0.88
N VAL A 30 4.04 22.31 -1.45
CA VAL A 30 2.63 22.04 -1.74
C VAL A 30 2.47 20.84 -2.69
N SER A 31 3.27 20.76 -3.76
CA SER A 31 3.15 19.67 -4.75
C SER A 31 3.43 18.27 -4.19
N PHE A 32 4.28 18.17 -3.16
CA PHE A 32 4.60 16.89 -2.51
C PHE A 32 3.55 16.50 -1.47
N LEU A 33 3.01 17.47 -0.71
CA LEU A 33 1.99 17.22 0.32
C LEU A 33 0.58 17.04 -0.24
N ALA A 34 0.25 17.67 -1.38
CA ALA A 34 -1.05 17.58 -2.04
C ALA A 34 -1.61 16.16 -2.24
N PRO A 35 -0.83 15.19 -2.76
CA PRO A 35 -1.30 13.81 -2.88
C PRO A 35 -1.32 13.04 -1.55
N LEU A 36 -0.66 13.54 -0.50
CA LEU A 36 -0.49 12.87 0.79
C LEU A 36 -1.49 13.35 1.85
N SER A 37 -2.24 14.43 1.61
CA SER A 37 -3.12 15.03 2.61
C SER A 37 -4.30 15.73 1.96
N SER A 38 -5.52 15.38 2.38
CA SER A 38 -6.75 16.11 2.01
C SER A 38 -6.72 17.57 2.49
N ARG A 39 -5.92 17.84 3.54
CA ARG A 39 -5.66 19.17 4.11
C ARG A 39 -4.58 19.97 3.37
N ALA A 40 -4.04 19.50 2.25
CA ALA A 40 -3.02 20.28 1.52
C ALA A 40 -3.50 21.68 1.08
N LYS A 41 -4.82 21.87 0.97
CA LYS A 41 -5.45 23.17 0.75
C LYS A 41 -5.43 24.06 2.00
N GLU A 42 -5.58 23.48 3.19
CA GLU A 42 -5.37 24.18 4.47
C GLU A 42 -3.89 24.47 4.70
N ILE A 43 -2.97 23.62 4.23
CA ILE A 43 -1.51 23.87 4.27
C ILE A 43 -1.15 25.09 3.41
N LEU A 44 -1.82 25.28 2.27
CA LEU A 44 -1.68 26.46 1.42
C LEU A 44 -2.09 27.75 2.14
N ASP A 45 -3.15 27.69 2.94
CA ASP A 45 -3.64 28.84 3.72
C ASP A 45 -2.83 29.05 5.02
N ALA A 46 -2.21 28.00 5.56
CA ALA A 46 -1.39 28.02 6.78
C ALA A 46 0.08 28.45 6.56
N PHE A 47 0.47 28.87 5.35
CA PHE A 47 1.83 29.38 5.07
C PHE A 47 2.19 30.68 5.82
N GLU A 48 1.32 31.17 6.69
CA GLU A 48 1.66 32.22 7.65
C GLU A 48 2.66 31.75 8.73
N ASN A 49 2.80 30.42 8.97
CA ASN A 49 3.68 29.92 10.03
C ASN A 49 4.51 28.69 9.60
N PHE A 50 5.81 28.90 9.39
CA PHE A 50 6.75 27.87 8.89
C PHE A 50 6.91 26.68 9.86
N ASP A 51 6.79 26.93 11.17
CA ASP A 51 6.89 25.91 12.22
C ASP A 51 5.78 24.85 12.12
N ASP A 52 4.57 25.25 11.72
CA ASP A 52 3.43 24.35 11.58
C ASP A 52 3.62 23.39 10.39
N ILE A 53 4.26 23.86 9.31
CA ILE A 53 4.61 23.05 8.15
C ILE A 53 5.67 22.02 8.52
N GLU A 54 6.70 22.41 9.26
CA GLU A 54 7.75 21.49 9.70
C GLU A 54 7.17 20.40 10.62
N LYS A 55 6.29 20.78 11.55
CA LYS A 55 5.61 19.82 12.43
C LYS A 55 4.76 18.83 11.64
N GLN A 56 3.90 19.31 10.74
CA GLN A 56 3.07 18.44 9.91
C GLN A 56 3.89 17.52 9.02
N PHE A 57 4.98 18.02 8.41
CA PHE A 57 5.85 17.19 7.61
C PHE A 57 6.54 16.09 8.45
N ASN A 58 6.96 16.42 9.66
CA ASN A 58 7.55 15.44 10.57
C ASN A 58 6.54 14.33 10.95
N GLU A 59 5.27 14.67 11.12
CA GLU A 59 4.21 13.67 11.33
C GLU A 59 4.00 12.82 10.08
N ILE A 60 3.88 13.45 8.90
CA ILE A 60 3.64 12.76 7.62
C ILE A 60 4.78 11.82 7.24
N SER A 61 6.03 12.23 7.41
CA SER A 61 7.20 11.43 7.03
C SER A 61 7.37 10.20 7.94
N LYS A 62 6.96 10.30 9.21
CA LYS A 62 7.07 9.21 10.19
C LYS A 62 5.87 8.28 10.21
N SER A 63 4.71 8.73 9.71
CA SER A 63 3.48 7.94 9.80
C SER A 63 3.56 6.58 9.10
N PRO A 64 4.24 6.40 7.95
CA PRO A 64 4.32 5.07 7.31
C PRO A 64 5.08 4.05 8.16
N ASP A 65 6.19 4.46 8.78
CA ASP A 65 6.97 3.61 9.68
C ASP A 65 6.16 3.25 10.93
N LYS A 66 5.51 4.25 11.55
CA LYS A 66 4.63 4.04 12.71
C LYS A 66 3.47 3.09 12.39
N PHE A 67 2.80 3.32 11.26
CA PHE A 67 1.70 2.47 10.82
C PHE A 67 2.17 1.03 10.60
N ASN A 68 3.28 0.84 9.89
CA ASN A 68 3.82 -0.48 9.63
C ASN A 68 4.26 -1.20 10.92
N ASN A 69 4.75 -0.47 11.93
CA ASN A 69 5.10 -1.06 13.22
C ASN A 69 3.88 -1.69 13.92
N TYR A 70 2.71 -1.05 13.85
CA TYR A 70 1.49 -1.58 14.45
C TYR A 70 0.79 -2.62 13.57
N PHE A 71 0.72 -2.40 12.25
CA PHE A 71 -0.24 -3.10 11.40
C PHE A 71 0.38 -4.05 10.36
N SER A 72 1.68 -3.97 10.08
CA SER A 72 2.29 -4.83 9.04
C SER A 72 2.21 -6.32 9.39
N GLY A 73 2.29 -6.66 10.69
CA GLY A 73 2.06 -8.02 11.19
C GLY A 73 0.62 -8.50 11.04
N LEU A 74 -0.33 -7.57 10.93
CA LEU A 74 -1.75 -7.82 10.67
C LEU A 74 -2.09 -7.81 9.18
N GLY A 75 -1.11 -7.58 8.30
CA GLY A 75 -1.32 -7.59 6.85
C GLY A 75 -1.84 -6.26 6.29
N TRP A 76 -1.69 -5.16 7.02
CA TRP A 76 -1.89 -3.81 6.50
C TRP A 76 -0.56 -3.07 6.45
N ILE A 77 -0.26 -2.43 5.32
CA ILE A 77 0.94 -1.61 5.18
C ILE A 77 0.55 -0.21 4.71
N ALA A 78 1.35 0.77 5.09
CA ALA A 78 1.29 2.08 4.46
C ALA A 78 1.73 1.96 2.99
N HIS A 79 1.05 2.72 2.12
CA HIS A 79 1.39 2.84 0.71
C HIS A 79 1.08 4.27 0.23
N GLU A 80 1.70 4.69 -0.88
CA GLU A 80 1.73 6.07 -1.36
C GLU A 80 0.35 6.65 -1.68
N SER A 81 -0.54 5.82 -2.21
CA SER A 81 -1.92 6.18 -2.50
C SER A 81 -2.86 5.96 -1.30
N GLY A 82 -2.35 5.60 -0.12
CA GLY A 82 -3.19 5.36 1.06
C GLY A 82 -3.88 6.63 1.56
N ASN A 83 -5.08 6.49 2.14
CA ASN A 83 -5.72 7.62 2.83
C ASN A 83 -4.93 7.96 4.09
N HIS A 84 -4.23 9.10 4.07
CA HIS A 84 -3.35 9.50 5.16
C HIS A 84 -4.11 9.84 6.45
N ASP A 85 -5.28 10.46 6.34
CA ASP A 85 -6.11 10.77 7.51
C ASP A 85 -6.55 9.48 8.21
N LEU A 86 -6.90 8.45 7.42
CA LEU A 86 -7.17 7.11 7.93
C LEU A 86 -5.94 6.46 8.59
N ILE A 87 -4.76 6.59 7.97
CA ILE A 87 -3.50 6.10 8.56
C ILE A 87 -3.26 6.73 9.94
N MET A 88 -3.39 8.05 10.04
CA MET A 88 -3.20 8.78 11.30
C MET A 88 -4.25 8.41 12.34
N GLU A 89 -5.52 8.28 11.94
CA GLU A 89 -6.57 7.80 12.84
C GLU A 89 -6.28 6.40 13.38
N CYS A 90 -5.82 5.48 12.52
CA CYS A 90 -5.46 4.12 12.92
C CYS A 90 -4.24 4.09 13.85
N ILE A 91 -3.24 4.93 13.62
CA ILE A 91 -2.09 5.07 14.53
C ILE A 91 -2.57 5.54 15.91
N ASN A 92 -3.42 6.56 15.98
CA ASN A 92 -3.94 7.09 17.25
C ASN A 92 -4.75 6.03 18.02
N LEU A 93 -5.55 5.24 17.31
CA LEU A 93 -6.28 4.12 17.89
C LEU A 93 -5.34 3.03 18.41
N ALA A 94 -4.29 2.70 17.68
CA ALA A 94 -3.28 1.74 18.11
C ALA A 94 -2.49 2.22 19.35
N GLU A 95 -2.10 3.50 19.38
CA GLU A 95 -1.44 4.13 20.53
C GLU A 95 -2.33 4.19 21.78
N SER A 96 -3.66 4.08 21.60
CA SER A 96 -4.66 3.98 22.67
C SER A 96 -5.12 2.55 22.95
N ASP A 97 -4.31 1.54 22.59
CA ASP A 97 -4.58 0.10 22.76
C ASP A 97 -5.88 -0.41 22.10
N ASN A 98 -6.36 0.28 21.05
CA ASN A 98 -7.59 -0.06 20.33
C ASN A 98 -7.32 -0.55 18.90
N LEU A 99 -6.45 -1.56 18.76
CA LEU A 99 -6.09 -2.16 17.47
C LEU A 99 -7.28 -2.74 16.72
N LYS A 100 -8.28 -3.29 17.43
CA LYS A 100 -9.46 -3.88 16.80
C LYS A 100 -10.29 -2.83 16.06
N ALA A 101 -10.53 -1.66 16.67
CA ALA A 101 -11.25 -0.58 16.01
C ALA A 101 -10.47 -0.02 14.80
N ALA A 102 -9.14 -0.01 14.87
CA ALA A 102 -8.30 0.40 13.74
C ALA A 102 -8.39 -0.59 12.58
N GLU A 103 -8.31 -1.92 12.83
CA GLU A 103 -8.52 -2.92 11.77
C GLU A 103 -9.92 -2.85 11.16
N GLU A 104 -10.94 -2.58 11.98
CA GLU A 104 -12.32 -2.42 11.53
C GLU A 104 -12.43 -1.27 10.51
N LYS A 105 -11.85 -0.11 10.84
CA LYS A 105 -11.82 1.06 9.95
C LYS A 105 -11.07 0.79 8.66
N LEU A 106 -9.93 0.10 8.72
CA LEU A 106 -9.17 -0.29 7.53
C LEU A 106 -10.00 -1.23 6.65
N ALA A 107 -10.61 -2.25 7.23
CA ALA A 107 -11.44 -3.19 6.49
C ALA A 107 -12.64 -2.51 5.85
N ASP A 108 -13.32 -1.60 6.56
CA ASP A 108 -14.45 -0.83 6.03
C ASP A 108 -14.02 0.08 4.88
N HIS A 109 -12.93 0.83 5.05
CA HIS A 109 -12.39 1.70 3.99
C HIS A 109 -12.12 0.90 2.71
N TYR A 110 -11.32 -0.16 2.79
CA TYR A 110 -10.91 -0.95 1.62
C TYR A 110 -12.00 -1.87 1.06
N THR A 111 -13.21 -1.88 1.64
CA THR A 111 -14.35 -2.66 1.13
C THR A 111 -15.59 -1.80 0.83
N SER A 112 -15.42 -0.48 0.77
CA SER A 112 -16.49 0.48 0.47
C SER A 112 -16.27 1.19 -0.87
N GLU A 113 -17.17 2.12 -1.22
CA GLU A 113 -17.02 2.97 -2.40
C GLU A 113 -15.83 3.94 -2.31
N GLU A 114 -15.27 4.14 -1.11
CA GLU A 114 -14.16 5.07 -0.88
C GLU A 114 -12.90 4.70 -1.69
N ILE A 115 -12.73 3.44 -2.08
CA ILE A 115 -11.61 3.00 -2.92
C ILE A 115 -11.85 3.19 -4.43
N GLN A 116 -12.97 3.74 -4.88
CA GLN A 116 -13.25 3.89 -6.32
C GLN A 116 -12.15 4.66 -7.06
N TRP A 117 -11.58 5.68 -6.41
CA TRP A 117 -10.48 6.46 -7.00
C TRP A 117 -9.21 5.61 -7.10
N LEU A 118 -8.93 4.74 -6.12
CA LEU A 118 -7.80 3.80 -6.14
C LEU A 118 -7.96 2.80 -7.28
N VAL A 119 -9.15 2.25 -7.44
CA VAL A 119 -9.52 1.36 -8.57
C VAL A 119 -9.24 2.06 -9.89
N THR A 120 -9.76 3.28 -10.07
CA THR A 120 -9.56 4.07 -11.29
C THR A 120 -8.07 4.37 -11.54
N SER A 121 -7.30 4.59 -10.48
CA SER A 121 -5.87 4.88 -10.58
C SER A 121 -5.05 3.74 -11.19
N THR A 122 -5.54 2.49 -11.15
CA THR A 122 -4.87 1.33 -11.77
C THR A 122 -4.85 1.44 -13.29
N TYR A 123 -5.79 2.18 -13.90
CA TYR A 123 -5.89 2.29 -15.35
C TYR A 123 -4.70 3.02 -15.96
N GLY A 124 -3.99 3.83 -15.17
CA GLY A 124 -2.77 4.51 -15.59
C GLY A 124 -1.63 3.54 -15.92
N VAL A 125 -1.61 2.34 -15.33
CA VAL A 125 -0.49 1.40 -15.41
C VAL A 125 -0.76 0.29 -16.44
N PRO A 126 0.04 0.17 -17.53
CA PRO A 126 -0.22 -0.78 -18.61
C PRO A 126 -0.39 -2.24 -18.17
N GLU A 127 0.37 -2.67 -17.16
CA GLU A 127 0.33 -4.04 -16.61
C GLU A 127 -1.00 -4.35 -15.91
N PHE A 128 -1.68 -3.34 -15.36
CA PHE A 128 -3.02 -3.46 -14.79
C PHE A 128 -4.12 -3.40 -15.85
N ARG A 129 -3.95 -2.57 -16.91
CA ARG A 129 -4.99 -2.35 -17.94
C ARG A 129 -5.54 -3.63 -18.56
N LYS A 130 -4.68 -4.64 -18.73
CA LYS A 130 -5.05 -5.97 -19.24
C LYS A 130 -6.15 -6.65 -18.41
N ARG A 131 -6.32 -6.22 -17.15
CA ARG A 131 -7.22 -6.81 -16.15
C ARG A 131 -8.28 -5.82 -15.64
N ASN A 132 -8.43 -4.64 -16.25
CA ASN A 132 -9.41 -3.63 -15.80
C ASN A 132 -10.83 -4.18 -15.69
N SER A 133 -11.27 -5.01 -16.64
CA SER A 133 -12.59 -5.65 -16.57
C SER A 133 -12.75 -6.50 -15.31
N LEU A 134 -11.73 -7.29 -14.95
CA LEU A 134 -11.72 -8.14 -13.76
C LEU A 134 -11.60 -7.32 -12.48
N ILE A 135 -10.78 -6.25 -12.48
CA ILE A 135 -10.68 -5.33 -11.35
C ILE A 135 -12.04 -4.68 -11.07
N ASN A 136 -12.76 -4.25 -12.11
CA ASN A 136 -14.09 -3.67 -11.94
C ASN A 136 -15.11 -4.69 -11.42
N VAL A 137 -15.08 -5.93 -11.94
CA VAL A 137 -15.94 -7.00 -11.42
C VAL A 137 -15.64 -7.29 -9.95
N ALA A 138 -14.36 -7.38 -9.57
CA ALA A 138 -13.97 -7.54 -8.17
C ALA A 138 -14.48 -6.39 -7.30
N PHE A 139 -14.47 -5.15 -7.82
CA PHE A 139 -14.95 -3.97 -7.10
C PHE A 139 -16.46 -3.99 -6.91
N GLU A 140 -17.22 -4.30 -7.97
CA GLU A 140 -18.68 -4.47 -7.88
C GLU A 140 -19.07 -5.61 -6.93
N ASP A 141 -18.35 -6.73 -6.97
CA ASP A 141 -18.55 -7.84 -6.03
C ASP A 141 -18.22 -7.41 -4.59
N THR A 142 -17.18 -6.61 -4.38
CA THR A 142 -16.82 -6.08 -3.05
C THR A 142 -17.92 -5.18 -2.50
N LYS A 143 -18.44 -4.23 -3.29
CA LYS A 143 -19.57 -3.36 -2.89
C LYS A 143 -20.83 -4.16 -2.56
N ALA A 144 -21.08 -5.23 -3.31
CA ALA A 144 -22.17 -6.16 -3.06
C ALA A 144 -21.88 -7.19 -1.94
N GLN A 145 -20.75 -7.05 -1.22
CA GLN A 145 -20.28 -7.96 -0.16
C GLN A 145 -20.12 -9.42 -0.61
N ARG A 146 -19.93 -9.66 -1.91
CA ARG A 146 -19.64 -10.98 -2.50
C ARG A 146 -18.16 -11.30 -2.38
N PHE A 147 -17.62 -11.24 -1.16
CA PHE A 147 -16.19 -11.44 -0.88
C PHE A 147 -15.68 -12.80 -1.35
N HIS A 148 -16.53 -13.83 -1.31
CA HIS A 148 -16.22 -15.18 -1.81
C HIS A 148 -15.76 -15.17 -3.28
N SER A 149 -16.30 -14.27 -4.11
CA SER A 149 -15.93 -14.10 -5.52
C SER A 149 -14.82 -13.07 -5.71
N ALA A 150 -14.88 -11.94 -4.99
CA ALA A 150 -13.90 -10.87 -5.12
C ALA A 150 -12.49 -11.31 -4.74
N ILE A 151 -12.34 -12.06 -3.63
CA ILE A 151 -11.01 -12.41 -3.07
C ILE A 151 -10.19 -13.30 -4.02
N PRO A 152 -10.70 -14.44 -4.54
CA PRO A 152 -9.95 -15.24 -5.51
C PRO A 152 -9.57 -14.45 -6.77
N LEU A 153 -10.47 -13.56 -7.22
CA LEU A 153 -10.22 -12.73 -8.39
C LEU A 153 -9.08 -11.74 -8.14
N LEU A 154 -9.08 -11.08 -6.98
CA LEU A 154 -8.00 -10.18 -6.55
C LEU A 154 -6.66 -10.90 -6.44
N LEU A 155 -6.62 -12.10 -5.82
CA LEU A 155 -5.40 -12.90 -5.71
C LEU A 155 -4.80 -13.22 -7.09
N MET A 156 -5.63 -13.59 -8.06
CA MET A 156 -5.20 -13.83 -9.43
C MET A 156 -4.68 -12.55 -10.12
N ILE A 157 -5.39 -11.43 -9.94
CA ILE A 157 -4.98 -10.14 -10.51
C ILE A 157 -3.62 -9.71 -9.93
N ILE A 158 -3.45 -9.80 -8.61
CA ILE A 158 -2.18 -9.52 -7.90
C ILE A 158 -1.04 -10.31 -8.52
N ASP A 159 -1.19 -11.63 -8.64
CA ASP A 159 -0.12 -12.49 -9.12
C ASP A 159 0.26 -12.19 -10.57
N GLY A 160 -0.75 -12.09 -11.44
CA GLY A 160 -0.54 -11.82 -12.87
C GLY A 160 0.05 -10.43 -13.13
N THR A 161 -0.34 -9.43 -12.35
CA THR A 161 0.13 -8.06 -12.51
C THR A 161 1.60 -7.94 -12.11
N VAL A 162 1.99 -8.56 -10.99
CA VAL A 162 3.41 -8.59 -10.59
C VAL A 162 4.25 -9.37 -11.59
N ASN A 163 3.73 -10.45 -12.17
CA ASN A 163 4.42 -11.18 -13.24
C ASN A 163 4.66 -10.32 -14.48
N ASP A 164 3.67 -9.52 -14.89
CA ASP A 164 3.82 -8.59 -16.02
C ASP A 164 4.86 -7.49 -15.71
N ILE A 165 4.88 -6.95 -14.49
CA ILE A 165 5.83 -5.91 -14.06
C ILE A 165 7.26 -6.46 -13.98
N SER A 166 7.43 -7.62 -13.34
CA SER A 166 8.73 -8.28 -13.12
C SER A 166 9.25 -9.02 -14.34
N LYS A 167 8.37 -9.28 -15.33
CA LYS A 167 8.61 -10.07 -16.54
C LYS A 167 9.11 -11.50 -16.28
N SER A 168 8.88 -12.04 -15.09
CA SER A 168 9.41 -13.36 -14.71
C SER A 168 8.65 -14.09 -13.62
N LYS A 169 8.26 -13.38 -12.56
CA LYS A 169 7.67 -13.98 -11.34
C LYS A 169 6.44 -13.22 -10.88
N GLY A 170 5.39 -13.96 -10.52
CA GLY A 170 4.22 -13.42 -9.84
C GLY A 170 4.49 -13.06 -8.37
N PHE A 171 3.54 -12.40 -7.75
CA PHE A 171 3.61 -12.01 -6.34
C PHE A 171 3.77 -13.22 -5.42
N PHE A 172 3.13 -14.33 -5.74
CA PHE A 172 3.14 -15.54 -4.90
C PHE A 172 4.25 -16.54 -5.26
N ALA A 173 5.22 -16.14 -6.09
CA ALA A 173 6.38 -16.95 -6.40
C ALA A 173 7.50 -16.75 -5.36
N GLU A 174 8.29 -17.80 -5.13
CA GLU A 174 9.45 -17.73 -4.24
C GLU A 174 10.47 -16.69 -4.75
N ASN A 175 11.00 -15.89 -3.82
CA ASN A 175 12.03 -14.90 -4.09
C ASN A 175 11.63 -13.85 -5.15
N THR A 176 10.36 -13.44 -5.18
CA THR A 176 9.93 -12.27 -5.99
C THR A 176 10.46 -10.99 -5.37
N ASP A 177 11.37 -10.31 -6.06
CA ASP A 177 11.92 -9.02 -5.63
C ASP A 177 10.92 -7.89 -5.89
N LEU A 178 10.39 -7.33 -4.79
CA LEU A 178 9.39 -6.26 -4.79
C LEU A 178 9.98 -4.94 -4.27
N THR A 179 11.31 -4.79 -4.32
CA THR A 179 11.99 -3.59 -3.80
C THR A 179 12.00 -2.46 -4.83
N ALA A 180 11.87 -1.23 -4.33
CA ALA A 180 12.15 0.00 -5.07
C ALA A 180 12.57 1.08 -4.07
N TRP A 181 13.78 1.61 -4.25
CA TRP A 181 14.48 2.45 -3.25
C TRP A 181 13.79 3.76 -2.85
N ASP A 182 12.80 4.25 -3.62
CA ASP A 182 12.10 5.51 -3.34
C ASP A 182 10.58 5.31 -3.29
N SER A 183 10.16 4.18 -2.69
CA SER A 183 8.75 3.83 -2.55
C SER A 183 8.44 3.33 -1.14
N ILE A 184 7.36 3.87 -0.57
CA ILE A 184 6.78 3.46 0.72
C ILE A 184 6.34 1.99 0.62
N ALA A 185 5.53 1.66 -0.40
CA ALA A 185 5.04 0.32 -0.61
C ALA A 185 6.17 -0.70 -0.87
N ALA A 186 7.22 -0.29 -1.60
CA ALA A 186 8.32 -1.18 -1.95
C ALA A 186 9.42 -1.29 -0.88
N HIS A 187 9.20 -0.69 0.29
CA HIS A 187 10.05 -0.84 1.45
C HIS A 187 10.01 -2.27 2.00
N SER A 188 11.06 -2.69 2.72
CA SER A 188 11.15 -4.05 3.28
C SER A 188 10.01 -4.38 4.26
N THR A 189 9.52 -3.37 4.98
CA THR A 189 8.35 -3.48 5.88
C THR A 189 7.01 -3.38 5.16
N GLY A 190 7.01 -3.16 3.84
CA GLY A 190 5.83 -3.01 2.99
C GLY A 190 5.49 -4.30 2.22
N LEU A 191 5.55 -4.24 0.89
CA LEU A 191 5.14 -5.32 -0.01
C LEU A 191 5.89 -6.64 0.23
N SER A 192 7.16 -6.59 0.63
CA SER A 192 7.92 -7.80 0.97
C SER A 192 7.35 -8.51 2.20
N LYS A 193 6.95 -7.74 3.23
CA LYS A 193 6.28 -8.26 4.43
C LYS A 193 4.92 -8.87 4.08
N LEU A 194 4.12 -8.19 3.27
CA LEU A 194 2.84 -8.73 2.79
C LEU A 194 3.03 -10.03 2.00
N ARG A 195 3.98 -10.05 1.07
CA ARG A 195 4.32 -11.25 0.30
C ARG A 195 4.57 -12.44 1.21
N ASP A 196 5.38 -12.25 2.25
CA ASP A 196 5.75 -13.34 3.17
C ASP A 196 4.54 -13.84 3.97
N ILE A 197 3.66 -12.94 4.41
CA ILE A 197 2.43 -13.31 5.13
C ILE A 197 1.44 -14.04 4.21
N LEU A 198 1.17 -13.50 3.02
CA LEU A 198 0.14 -14.04 2.14
C LEU A 198 0.57 -15.35 1.45
N ASN A 199 1.87 -15.63 1.37
CA ASN A 199 2.43 -16.89 0.83
C ASN A 199 2.50 -18.03 1.86
N VAL A 200 2.08 -17.80 3.11
CA VAL A 200 2.08 -18.87 4.13
C VAL A 200 1.31 -20.09 3.62
N THR A 201 1.97 -21.25 3.67
CA THR A 201 1.36 -22.53 3.29
C THR A 201 0.33 -22.97 4.32
N ARG A 202 -0.83 -23.41 3.84
CA ARG A 202 -1.98 -23.84 4.65
C ARG A 202 -2.21 -25.33 4.43
N LYS A 203 -1.78 -26.15 5.39
CA LYS A 203 -1.70 -27.61 5.25
C LYS A 203 -3.00 -28.35 5.61
N SER A 204 -3.83 -27.76 6.46
CA SER A 204 -5.07 -28.35 6.95
C SER A 204 -6.27 -27.55 6.46
N THR A 205 -7.39 -28.24 6.24
CA THR A 205 -8.67 -27.58 6.01
C THR A 205 -9.17 -26.99 7.33
N THR A 206 -9.65 -25.75 7.29
CA THR A 206 -10.26 -25.05 8.41
C THR A 206 -11.60 -24.44 7.99
N THR A 207 -12.58 -24.54 8.88
CA THR A 207 -13.85 -23.80 8.81
C THR A 207 -13.84 -22.57 9.71
N GLU A 208 -12.77 -22.36 10.49
CA GLU A 208 -12.57 -21.12 11.24
C GLU A 208 -12.37 -19.94 10.30
N GLU A 209 -12.88 -18.79 10.72
CA GLU A 209 -12.66 -17.54 10.02
C GLU A 209 -11.16 -17.20 9.99
N ILE A 210 -10.70 -16.72 8.84
CA ILE A 210 -9.35 -16.21 8.66
C ILE A 210 -9.39 -14.72 8.35
N PHE A 211 -8.31 -14.02 8.71
CA PHE A 211 -8.22 -12.57 8.54
C PHE A 211 -7.13 -12.15 7.55
N PHE A 212 -6.52 -13.10 6.84
CA PHE A 212 -5.45 -12.86 5.88
C PHE A 212 -5.75 -13.52 4.53
N PRO A 213 -5.39 -12.91 3.39
CA PRO A 213 -5.58 -13.52 2.09
C PRO A 213 -4.50 -14.58 1.78
N TYR A 214 -4.49 -15.67 2.54
CA TYR A 214 -3.58 -16.80 2.33
C TYR A 214 -3.89 -17.48 1.00
N ARG A 215 -3.15 -17.11 -0.06
CA ARG A 215 -3.41 -17.56 -1.42
C ARG A 215 -3.42 -19.08 -1.53
N ASN A 216 -2.48 -19.75 -0.88
CA ASN A 216 -2.40 -21.21 -0.88
C ASN A 216 -3.67 -21.84 -0.29
N GLY A 217 -4.11 -21.39 0.89
CA GLY A 217 -5.25 -21.99 1.56
C GLY A 217 -6.58 -21.70 0.87
N ILE A 218 -6.79 -20.46 0.43
CA ILE A 218 -8.01 -20.05 -0.27
C ILE A 218 -8.15 -20.80 -1.60
N LEU A 219 -7.11 -20.77 -2.45
CA LEU A 219 -7.20 -21.37 -3.79
C LEU A 219 -7.14 -22.89 -3.79
N HIS A 220 -6.67 -23.53 -2.71
CA HIS A 220 -6.67 -24.99 -2.59
C HIS A 220 -7.88 -25.52 -1.79
N GLY A 221 -8.84 -24.65 -1.41
CA GLY A 221 -10.03 -25.04 -0.66
C GLY A 221 -9.73 -25.51 0.77
N ARG A 222 -8.65 -25.01 1.37
CA ARG A 222 -8.27 -25.31 2.75
C ARG A 222 -8.85 -24.31 3.73
N ASP A 223 -8.77 -23.02 3.43
CA ASP A 223 -9.42 -21.99 4.25
C ASP A 223 -10.80 -21.72 3.67
N ILE A 224 -11.86 -22.27 4.28
CA ILE A 224 -13.23 -22.22 3.72
C ILE A 224 -13.92 -20.90 4.07
N SER A 225 -13.72 -20.41 5.30
CA SER A 225 -14.38 -19.22 5.85
C SER A 225 -13.57 -17.93 5.60
N TYR A 226 -13.07 -17.75 4.38
CA TYR A 226 -12.24 -16.59 4.00
C TYR A 226 -13.05 -15.35 3.59
N ALA A 227 -14.35 -15.51 3.34
CA ALA A 227 -15.19 -14.52 2.67
C ALA A 227 -15.66 -13.41 3.63
N ASN A 228 -14.73 -12.59 4.11
CA ASN A 228 -15.00 -11.43 4.95
C ASN A 228 -14.26 -10.17 4.47
N LYS A 229 -14.65 -9.03 5.06
CA LYS A 229 -14.10 -7.72 4.69
C LYS A 229 -12.62 -7.55 5.01
N TYR A 230 -12.09 -8.22 6.03
CA TYR A 230 -10.67 -8.11 6.38
C TYR A 230 -9.79 -8.74 5.30
N VAL A 231 -10.16 -9.94 4.85
CA VAL A 231 -9.43 -10.63 3.77
C VAL A 231 -9.56 -9.87 2.46
N ALA A 232 -10.76 -9.39 2.12
CA ALA A 232 -11.00 -8.59 0.92
C ALA A 232 -10.23 -7.26 0.95
N GLY A 233 -10.29 -6.53 2.08
CA GLY A 233 -9.61 -5.26 2.25
C GLY A 233 -8.10 -5.39 2.16
N LYS A 234 -7.50 -6.44 2.75
CA LYS A 234 -6.06 -6.71 2.64
C LYS A 234 -5.65 -7.09 1.22
N ALA A 235 -6.50 -7.80 0.48
CA ALA A 235 -6.25 -8.10 -0.93
C ALA A 235 -6.30 -6.82 -1.79
N TRP A 236 -7.30 -5.93 -1.57
CA TRP A 236 -7.36 -4.63 -2.23
C TRP A 236 -6.15 -3.75 -1.91
N LEU A 237 -5.80 -3.61 -0.63
CA LEU A 237 -4.62 -2.87 -0.19
C LEU A 237 -3.36 -3.40 -0.90
N THR A 238 -3.19 -4.73 -0.96
CA THR A 238 -2.06 -5.35 -1.65
C THR A 238 -2.01 -4.94 -3.13
N LEU A 239 -3.15 -4.98 -3.82
CA LEU A 239 -3.25 -4.59 -5.23
C LEU A 239 -2.87 -3.11 -5.44
N PHE A 240 -3.32 -2.22 -4.54
CA PHE A 240 -3.00 -0.80 -4.62
C PHE A 240 -1.54 -0.49 -4.29
N ALA A 241 -0.96 -1.17 -3.30
CA ALA A 241 0.47 -1.08 -3.01
C ALA A 241 1.33 -1.54 -4.20
N ILE A 242 0.90 -2.58 -4.94
CA ILE A 242 1.55 -3.02 -6.18
C ILE A 242 1.44 -1.95 -7.27
N ASN A 243 0.31 -1.25 -7.35
CA ASN A 243 0.12 -0.15 -8.31
C ASN A 243 1.08 1.02 -8.02
N ASP A 244 1.25 1.35 -6.75
CA ASP A 244 2.19 2.39 -6.31
C ASP A 244 3.65 1.98 -6.61
N TRP A 245 4.02 0.74 -6.33
CA TRP A 245 5.30 0.18 -6.72
C TRP A 245 5.54 0.24 -8.24
N ALA A 246 4.53 -0.12 -9.04
CA ALA A 246 4.63 -0.06 -10.51
C ALA A 246 4.87 1.38 -11.00
N LYS A 247 4.15 2.36 -10.44
CA LYS A 247 4.34 3.79 -10.74
C LYS A 247 5.74 4.26 -10.33
N ALA A 248 6.24 3.84 -9.16
CA ALA A 248 7.59 4.16 -8.70
C ALA A 248 8.66 3.62 -9.67
N LEU A 249 8.54 2.35 -10.10
CA LEU A 249 9.44 1.77 -11.11
C LEU A 249 9.41 2.53 -12.44
N GLN A 250 8.23 2.98 -12.89
CA GLN A 250 8.12 3.81 -14.10
C GLN A 250 8.78 5.18 -13.93
N LYS A 251 8.66 5.81 -12.77
CA LYS A 251 9.34 7.07 -12.45
C LYS A 251 10.86 6.89 -12.51
N ILE A 252 11.39 5.85 -11.87
CA ILE A 252 12.83 5.52 -11.88
C ILE A 252 13.33 5.28 -13.31
N LYS A 253 12.57 4.55 -14.14
CA LYS A 253 12.90 4.35 -15.57
C LYS A 253 13.05 5.66 -16.34
N LYS A 254 12.23 6.66 -16.04
CA LYS A 254 12.25 7.97 -16.71
C LYS A 254 13.36 8.88 -16.18
N THR A 255 13.57 8.94 -14.86
CA THR A 255 14.51 9.89 -14.25
C THR A 255 15.94 9.35 -14.14
N HIS A 256 16.13 8.04 -14.01
CA HIS A 256 17.43 7.40 -13.78
C HIS A 256 17.61 6.09 -14.59
N PRO A 257 17.63 6.15 -15.94
CA PRO A 257 17.62 4.96 -16.81
C PRO A 257 18.85 4.05 -16.63
N LYS A 258 20.00 4.59 -16.17
CA LYS A 258 21.22 3.82 -15.93
C LYS A 258 21.18 2.92 -14.68
N ARG A 259 20.21 3.13 -13.77
CA ARG A 259 20.14 2.43 -12.47
C ARG A 259 19.25 1.18 -12.44
N LEU A 260 18.56 0.86 -13.54
CA LEU A 260 17.78 -0.39 -13.69
C LEU A 260 18.60 -1.56 -14.23
N ARG A 261 19.88 -1.36 -14.55
CA ARG A 261 20.79 -2.45 -14.85
C ARG A 261 21.19 -3.10 -13.53
N ARG A 262 20.52 -4.19 -13.17
CA ARG A 262 21.02 -5.09 -12.11
C ARG A 262 22.48 -5.45 -12.46
N PRO A 263 23.41 -5.45 -11.48
CA PRO A 263 24.67 -6.15 -11.68
C PRO A 263 24.34 -7.63 -11.89
N HIS A 264 24.96 -8.22 -12.91
CA HIS A 264 24.90 -9.65 -13.18
C HIS A 264 25.40 -10.47 -11.99
#